data_AF-A0A9P7DK95-F1
#
_entry.id   AF-A0A9P7DK95-F1
#
_cell.length_a   1.000
_cell.length_b   1.000
_cell.length_c   1.000
_cell.angle_alpha   90.00
_cell.angle_beta   90.00
_cell.angle_gamma   90.00
#
_symmetry.space_group_name_H-M   'P 1'
#
loop_
_entity.id
_entity.type
_entity.pdbx_description
1 polymer ?
#
loop_
_entity_poly.entity_id
_entity_poly.type
_entity_poly.pdbx_seq_one_letter_code
_entity_poly.pdbx_strand_id
1 'polypeptide(L)' 'NHKSALDHLDVICSYCKDKVALGHMSGPHSEAEVQNILGGHFTSSPLGIVKKSGEPGKFRV' A
#
# COMPACT_ATOMS: atom_id res chain seq x y z
N ASN A 1 -6.74 7.20 -2.61
CA ASN A 1 -5.30 7.48 -2.83
C ASN A 1 -5.02 8.94 -2.54
N HIS A 2 -4.20 9.22 -1.52
CA HIS A 2 -3.86 10.59 -1.13
C HIS A 2 -2.81 11.18 -2.09
N LYS A 3 -2.83 12.50 -2.32
CA LYS A 3 -1.90 13.17 -3.26
C LYS A 3 -0.43 12.90 -2.93
N SER A 4 -0.09 12.87 -1.64
CA SER A 4 1.28 12.59 -1.20
C SER A 4 1.76 11.17 -1.53
N ALA A 5 0.86 10.21 -1.77
CA ALA A 5 1.23 8.86 -2.21
C ALA A 5 1.54 8.80 -3.72
N LEU A 6 0.96 9.70 -4.53
CA LEU A 6 1.23 9.78 -5.96
C LEU A 6 2.63 10.36 -6.24
N ASP A 7 3.10 11.26 -5.38
CA ASP A 7 4.43 11.89 -5.50
C ASP A 7 5.58 10.96 -5.07
N HIS A 8 5.28 9.84 -4.40
CA HIS A 8 6.27 8.83 -3.97
C HIS A 8 5.74 7.39 -4.17
N LEU A 9 5.31 7.08 -5.39
CA LEU A 9 4.82 5.75 -5.76
C LEU A 9 5.85 4.63 -5.53
N ASP A 10 7.14 4.93 -5.72
CA ASP A 10 8.26 4.05 -5.44
C ASP A 10 8.30 3.59 -3.98
N VAL A 11 8.10 4.52 -3.04
CA VAL A 11 8.04 4.24 -1.59
C VAL A 11 6.84 3.36 -1.27
N ILE A 12 5.67 3.64 -1.86
CA ILE A 12 4.44 2.85 -1.66
C ILE A 12 4.64 1.43 -2.18
N CYS A 13 5.18 1.29 -3.40
CA CYS A 13 5.43 -0.01 -4.01
C CYS A 13 6.43 -0.83 -3.17
N SER A 14 7.51 -0.21 -2.68
CA SER A 14 8.46 -0.87 -1.78
C SER A 14 7.79 -1.32 -0.49
N TYR A 15 7.03 -0.43 0.15
CA TYR A 15 6.29 -0.75 1.38
C TYR A 15 5.33 -1.94 1.18
N CYS A 16 4.53 -1.94 0.12
CA CYS A 16 3.61 -3.03 -0.17
C CYS A 16 4.35 -4.35 -0.39
N LYS A 17 5.47 -4.35 -1.13
CA LYS A 17 6.31 -5.53 -1.33
C LYS A 17 6.85 -6.07 -0.02
N ASP A 18 7.36 -5.20 0.86
CA ASP A 18 7.88 -5.59 2.17
C ASP A 18 6.77 -6.19 3.04
N LYS A 19 5.58 -5.60 3.05
CA LYS A 19 4.43 -6.12 3.81
C LYS A 19 3.94 -7.47 3.29
N VAL A 20 3.99 -7.69 1.97
CA VAL A 20 3.70 -9.00 1.38
C VAL A 20 4.76 -10.03 1.77
N ALA A 21 6.04 -9.68 1.69
CA ALA A 21 7.14 -10.57 2.07
C ALA A 21 7.10 -10.95 3.56
N LEU A 22 6.64 -10.04 4.42
CA LEU A 22 6.43 -10.29 5.86
C LEU A 22 5.13 -11.05 6.18
N GLY A 23 4.29 -11.35 5.18
CA GLY A 23 2.99 -12.00 5.39
C GLY A 23 1.92 -11.12 6.04
N HIS A 24 2.16 -9.80 6.14
CA HIS A 24 1.19 -8.85 6.69
C HIS A 24 0.14 -8.41 5.65
N MET A 25 0.47 -8.52 4.36
CA MET A 25 -0.40 -8.27 3.23
C MET A 25 -0.33 -9.45 2.26
N SER A 26 -1.31 -9.58 1.37
CA SER A 26 -1.32 -10.58 0.31
C SER A 26 -1.52 -9.95 -1.06
N GLY A 27 -0.95 -10.56 -2.09
CA GLY A 27 -1.04 -10.12 -3.47
C GLY A 27 0.29 -10.21 -4.21
N PRO A 28 0.35 -9.81 -5.49
CA PRO A 28 -0.76 -9.25 -6.27
C PRO A 28 -1.84 -10.31 -6.57
N HIS A 29 -3.10 -9.86 -6.59
CA HIS A 29 -4.26 -10.69 -6.93
C HIS A 29 -4.83 -10.23 -8.28
N SER A 30 -5.34 -11.16 -9.07
CA SER A 30 -6.18 -10.87 -10.23
C SER A 30 -7.55 -10.32 -9.80
N GLU A 31 -8.27 -9.70 -10.72
CA GLU A 31 -9.61 -9.17 -10.45
C GLU A 31 -10.58 -10.26 -9.94
N ALA A 32 -10.55 -11.44 -10.56
CA ALA A 32 -11.38 -12.57 -10.15
C ALA A 32 -11.04 -13.05 -8.73
N GLU A 33 -9.75 -13.11 -8.38
CA GLU A 33 -9.31 -13.46 -7.02
C GLU A 33 -9.76 -12.41 -6.01
N VAL A 34 -9.65 -11.11 -6.33
CA VAL A 34 -10.13 -10.03 -5.45
C VAL A 34 -11.64 -10.11 -5.25
N GLN A 35 -12.42 -10.33 -6.31
CA GLN A 35 -13.87 -10.48 -6.20
C GLN A 35 -14.24 -11.67 -5.30
N ASN A 36 -13.54 -12.79 -5.43
CA ASN A 36 -13.73 -13.96 -4.57
C ASN A 36 -13.33 -13.69 -3.11
N ILE A 37 -12.21 -12.98 -2.87
CA ILE A 37 -11.72 -12.65 -1.52
C ILE A 37 -12.68 -11.68 -0.82
N LEU A 38 -13.12 -10.63 -1.51
CA LEU A 38 -13.94 -9.58 -0.92
C LEU A 38 -15.42 -9.98 -0.83
N GLY A 39 -15.90 -10.88 -1.70
CA GLY A 39 -17.27 -11.39 -1.68
C GLY A 39 -18.35 -10.31 -1.83
N GLY A 40 -18.00 -9.13 -2.32
CA GLY A 40 -18.86 -7.95 -2.31
C GLY A 40 -18.20 -6.71 -2.90
N HIS A 41 -18.59 -5.53 -2.42
CA HIS A 41 -18.09 -4.26 -2.93
C HIS A 41 -16.58 -4.09 -2.70
N PHE A 42 -15.89 -3.59 -3.72
CA PHE A 42 -14.49 -3.22 -3.59
C PHE A 42 -14.35 -2.03 -2.63
N THR A 43 -13.69 -2.25 -1.50
CA THR A 43 -13.35 -1.20 -0.55
C THR A 43 -11.84 -0.99 -0.59
N SER A 44 -11.41 0.28 -0.59
CA SER A 44 -10.00 0.62 -0.51
C SER A 44 -9.78 1.68 0.54
N SER A 45 -8.75 1.48 1.36
CA SER A 45 -8.28 2.50 2.29
C SER A 45 -7.19 3.31 1.59
N PRO A 46 -7.27 4.65 1.58
CA PRO A 46 -6.24 5.47 0.95
C PRO A 46 -4.91 5.30 1.71
N LEU A 47 -3.86 4.92 0.99
CA LEU A 47 -2.49 5.04 1.51
C LEU A 47 -2.05 6.50 1.40
N GLY A 48 -1.40 6.99 2.47
CA GLY A 48 -0.81 8.30 2.55
C GLY A 48 0.65 8.18 2.97
N ILE A 49 1.42 9.22 2.71
CA ILE A 49 2.85 9.25 3.08
C ILE A 49 3.11 10.46 3.95
N VAL A 50 3.82 10.22 5.05
CA VAL A 50 4.32 11.26 5.96
C VAL A 50 5.81 11.07 6.21
N LYS A 51 6.56 12.18 6.22
CA LYS A 51 7.99 12.18 6.53
C LYS A 51 8.19 11.72 7.99
N LYS A 52 9.17 10.84 8.20
CA LYS A 52 9.51 10.38 9.55
C LYS A 52 10.26 11.49 10.28
N SER A 53 9.67 12.02 11.35
CA SER A 53 10.32 13.05 12.17
C SER A 53 11.66 12.52 12.71
N GLY A 54 12.72 13.32 12.60
CA GLY A 54 14.07 12.95 13.03
C GLY A 54 14.86 12.04 12.08
N GLU A 55 14.27 11.58 10.97
CA GLU A 55 14.95 10.71 9.99
C GLU A 55 14.76 11.24 8.55
N PRO A 56 15.61 12.20 8.11
CA PRO A 56 15.55 12.76 6.77
C PRO A 56 15.63 11.67 5.69
N GLY A 57 14.76 11.75 4.67
CA GLY A 57 14.70 10.78 3.58
C GLY A 57 13.93 9.50 3.88
N LYS A 58 13.45 9.29 5.12
CA LYS A 58 12.58 8.16 5.46
C LYS A 58 11.12 8.58 5.57
N PHE A 59 10.25 7.69 5.10
CA PHE A 59 8.82 7.91 5.02
C PHE A 59 8.08 6.82 5.82
N ARG A 60 6.94 7.19 6.40
CA ARG A 60 5.95 6.25 6.93
C ARG A 60 4.76 6.22 5.97
N VAL A 61 4.32 5.00 5.70
CA VAL A 61 3.11 4.65 4.92
C VAL A 61 2.09 4.07 5.86
#